data_AF-A0A356K6S0-F1
#
_entry.id   AF-A0A356K6S0-F1
#
_cell.length_a   1.000
_cell.length_b   1.000
_cell.length_c   1.000
_cell.angle_alpha   90.00
_cell.angle_beta   90.00
_cell.angle_gamma   90.00
#
_symmetry.space_group_name_H-M   'P 1'
#
loop_
_entity.id
_entity.type
_entity.pdbx_description
1 polymer ?
#
loop_
_entity_poly.entity_id
_entity_poly.type
_entity_poly.pdbx_seq_one_letter_code
_entity_poly.pdbx_strand_id
1 'polypeptide(L)' 'MRTHYCGELNSSSIGEEVELTGWVHKRRDHGGVIFLDIRDRSGVAQVVYDPDTEDSFAVA' A
#
# COMPACT_ATOMS: atom_id res chain seq x y z
N MET A 1 -7.35 -9.95 8.06
CA MET A 1 -8.32 -9.10 8.78
C MET A 1 -7.68 -7.73 9.00
N ARG A 2 -8.33 -6.61 8.63
CA ARG A 2 -7.75 -5.25 8.74
C ARG A 2 -7.16 -4.96 10.13
N THR A 3 -5.93 -4.44 10.17
CA THR A 3 -5.23 -4.00 11.40
C THR A 3 -5.28 -2.48 11.60
N HIS A 4 -5.18 -1.71 10.52
CA HIS A 4 -5.13 -0.25 10.54
C HIS A 4 -6.03 0.34 9.45
N TYR A 5 -6.50 1.57 9.64
CA TYR A 5 -7.03 2.36 8.54
C TYR A 5 -5.92 3.12 7.80
N CYS A 6 -6.11 3.37 6.51
CA CYS A 6 -5.10 3.98 5.63
C CYS A 6 -4.62 5.34 6.14
N GLY A 7 -5.54 6.17 6.65
CA GLY A 7 -5.25 7.50 7.19
C GLY A 7 -4.71 7.51 8.62
N GLU A 8 -4.57 6.36 9.29
CA GLU A 8 -4.01 6.26 10.64
C GLU A 8 -2.49 6.03 10.63
N LEU A 9 -1.94 5.56 9.50
CA LEU A 9 -0.52 5.29 9.36
C LEU A 9 0.30 6.56 9.57
N ASN A 10 1.25 6.48 10.49
CA ASN A 10 2.13 7.59 10.85
C ASN A 10 3.50 7.06 11.29
N SER A 11 4.40 7.94 11.73
CA SER A 11 5.77 7.57 12.10
C SER A 11 5.88 6.56 13.25
N SER A 12 4.84 6.41 14.09
CA SER A 12 4.82 5.38 15.13
C SER A 12 4.63 3.96 14.59
N SER A 13 4.10 3.81 13.37
CA SER A 13 3.89 2.51 12.70
C SER A 13 5.14 1.99 11.96
N ILE A 14 6.27 2.70 12.04
CA ILE A 14 7.49 2.30 11.34
C ILE A 14 8.01 0.98 11.90
N GLY A 15 8.25 0.01 11.00
CA GLY A 15 8.74 -1.33 11.33
C GLY A 15 7.64 -2.31 11.75
N GLU A 16 6.39 -1.87 11.80
CA GLU A 16 5.23 -2.73 12.05
C GLU A 16 4.73 -3.37 10.75
N GLU A 17 4.31 -4.64 10.83
CA GLU A 17 3.58 -5.30 9.75
C GLU A 17 2.08 -4.94 9.86
N VAL A 18 1.52 -4.37 8.80
CA VAL A 18 0.12 -3.90 8.79
C VAL A 18 -0.67 -4.52 7.65
N GLU A 19 -1.91 -4.90 7.95
CA GLU A 19 -2.91 -5.30 6.95
C GLU A 19 -3.92 -4.17 6.72
N LEU A 20 -3.96 -3.65 5.49
CA LEU A 20 -4.92 -2.64 5.04
C LEU A 20 -6.00 -3.26 4.16
N THR A 21 -7.19 -2.67 4.15
CA THR A 21 -8.26 -3.08 3.23
C THR A 21 -8.95 -1.83 2.70
N GLY A 22 -9.02 -1.69 1.39
CA GLY A 22 -9.59 -0.50 0.75
C GLY A 22 -9.74 -0.68 -0.76
N TRP A 23 -9.87 0.43 -1.47
CA TRP A 23 -9.95 0.47 -2.93
C TRP A 23 -8.72 1.13 -3.50
N VAL A 24 -8.25 0.62 -4.64
CA VAL A 24 -7.19 1.30 -5.41
C VAL A 24 -7.75 2.62 -5.92
N HIS A 25 -7.24 3.73 -5.39
CA HIS A 25 -7.58 5.07 -5.83
C HIS A 25 -6.79 5.47 -7.08
N LYS A 26 -5.51 5.07 -7.13
CA LYS A 26 -4.63 5.31 -8.27
C LYS A 26 -3.55 4.22 -8.34
N ARG A 27 -3.23 3.79 -9.56
CA ARG A 27 -2.06 2.97 -9.87
C ARG A 27 -1.08 3.81 -10.66
N ARG A 28 0.19 3.81 -10.25
CA ARG A 28 1.29 4.50 -10.93
C ARG A 28 2.39 3.50 -11.20
N ASP A 29 2.70 3.30 -12.46
CA ASP A 29 3.65 2.30 -12.92
C ASP A 29 4.82 3.00 -13.59
N HIS A 30 6.01 2.79 -13.03
CA HIS A 30 7.26 3.38 -13.52
C HIS A 30 8.20 2.31 -14.10
N GLY A 31 7.69 1.11 -14.40
CA GLY A 31 8.43 -0.01 -14.99
C GLY A 31 9.30 -0.78 -13.99
N GLY A 32 10.05 -0.09 -13.13
CA GLY A 32 10.89 -0.71 -12.09
C GLY A 32 10.33 -0.61 -10.66
N VAL A 33 9.17 0.03 -10.50
CA VAL A 33 8.46 0.20 -9.22
C VAL A 33 7.01 0.56 -9.52
N ILE A 34 6.08 0.01 -8.74
CA ILE A 34 4.66 0.31 -8.84
C ILE A 34 4.20 0.93 -7.52
N PHE A 35 3.44 2.02 -7.61
CA PHE A 35 2.79 2.65 -6.46
C PHE A 35 1.27 2.46 -6.58
N LEU A 36 0.67 1.90 -5.54
CA LEU A 36 -0.77 1.87 -5.36
C LEU A 36 -1.18 2.83 -4.24
N ASP A 37 -2.02 3.80 -4.57
CA ASP A 37 -2.68 4.63 -3.58
C ASP A 37 -3.94 3.89 -3.14
N ILE A 38 -3.92 3.30 -1.94
CA ILE A 38 -5.06 2.59 -1.36
C ILE A 38 -5.89 3.58 -0.54
N ARG A 39 -7.17 3.68 -0.85
CA ARG A 39 -8.12 4.55 -0.16
C ARG A 39 -9.11 3.75 0.66
N ASP A 40 -9.36 4.22 1.87
CA ASP A 40 -10.52 3.84 2.67
C ASP A 40 -11.22 5.11 3.20
N ARG A 41 -12.15 4.94 4.15
CA ARG A 41 -12.92 6.05 4.74
C ARG A 41 -12.08 7.08 5.47
N SER A 42 -10.89 6.70 5.95
CA SER A 42 -10.04 7.53 6.81
C SER A 42 -9.04 8.37 6.00
N GLY A 43 -8.68 7.93 4.79
CA GLY A 43 -7.63 8.58 4.01
C GLY A 43 -7.06 7.70 2.92
N VAL A 44 -5.82 7.99 2.54
CA VAL A 44 -5.06 7.29 1.50
C VAL A 44 -3.71 6.88 2.07
N ALA A 45 -3.32 5.64 1.82
CA ALA A 45 -1.98 5.12 2.08
C ALA A 45 -1.32 4.74 0.75
N GLN A 46 -0.01 4.95 0.64
CA GLN A 46 0.78 4.52 -0.52
C GLN A 46 1.40 3.16 -0.22
N VAL A 47 1.13 2.18 -1.08
CA VAL A 47 1.79 0.87 -1.08
C VAL A 47 2.78 0.84 -2.24
N VAL A 48 3.99 0.38 -1.97
CA VAL A 48 5.06 0.26 -2.96
C VAL A 48 5.28 -1.21 -3.27
N TYR A 49 5.36 -1.54 -4.55
CA TYR A 49 5.77 -2.85 -5.03
C TYR A 49 7.08 -2.67 -5.81
N ASP A 50 8.11 -3.38 -5.38
CA ASP A 50 9.41 -3.45 -6.02
C ASP A 50 9.65 -4.85 -6.64
N PRO A 51 10.57 -4.96 -7.61
CA PRO A 51 10.88 -6.23 -8.27
C PRO A 51 11.52 -7.28 -7.37
N ASP A 52 12.04 -6.93 -6.19
CA ASP A 52 12.63 -7.90 -5.25
C ASP A 52 11.55 -8.78 -4.61
N THR A 53 10.28 -8.37 -4.70
CA THR A 53 9.11 -9.13 -4.25
C THR A 53 8.27 -9.61 -5.45
N GLU A 54 8.85 -10.54 -6.24
CA GLU A 54 8.34 -10.95 -7.57
C GLU A 54 6.84 -11.29 -7.62
N ASP A 55 6.35 -12.14 -6.70
CA ASP A 55 4.95 -12.60 -6.69
C ASP A 55 3.97 -11.42 -6.54
N SER A 56 4.29 -10.49 -5.65
CA SER A 56 3.49 -9.30 -5.39
C SER A 56 3.60 -8.30 -6.54
N PHE A 57 4.79 -8.14 -7.13
CA PHE A 57 5.03 -7.22 -8.24
C PHE A 57 4.30 -7.63 -9.53
N ALA A 58 4.21 -8.92 -9.82
CA ALA A 58 3.56 -9.45 -11.02
C ALA A 58 2.05 -9.17 -11.08
N VAL A 59 1.41 -8.92 -9.94
CA VAL A 59 -0.05 -8.71 -9.82
C VAL A 59 -0.46 -7.28 -9.44
N ALA A 60 0.51 -6.38 -9.25
CA ALA A 60 0.30 -5.00 -8.78
C ALA A 60 -0.13 -4.01 -9.87
#